data_AF-A0A1B8CYD3-F1
#
_entry.id   AF-A0A1B8CYD3-F1
#
_cell.length_a   1.000
_cell.length_b   1.000
_cell.length_c   1.000
_cell.angle_alpha   90.00
_cell.angle_beta   90.00
_cell.angle_gamma   90.00
#
_symmetry.space_group_name_H-M   'P 1'
#
loop_
_entity.id
_entity.type
_entity.pdbx_description
1 polymer ?
#
loop_
_entity_poly.entity_id
_entity_poly.type
_entity_poly.pdbx_seq_one_letter_code
_entity_poly.pdbx_strand_id
1 'polypeptide(L)'
;MYPADIRNNISAPDSSMRYYRKAILTLNQRLESCSMSWELAILSSLIFLAHELLLGHDVVAFMHLKSGFRMLKAIRDRFTQYSADGKIVATNPSACALSGNLHDLVNAFARLDVQAATFERAYKPNNFRTATLPDRFTSVLQARDALNSILAAMYSLLQQNRELIKKTLPYIPLPAKTAIEVEQIKTLLNRWSDLFSLFSKQNQVSPKQQMSIDILVIQRMAAWIHISTFFNHDQLSYDFYYASFEQIRGLI
;
A
#
# COMPACT_ATOMS: atom_id res chain seq x y z
N MET A 1 -35.55 -15.97 36.99
CA MET A 1 -35.88 -14.55 36.80
C MET A 1 -34.56 -13.79 36.73
N TYR A 2 -34.01 -13.63 35.52
CA TYR A 2 -32.76 -12.91 35.28
C TYR A 2 -33.10 -11.49 34.83
N PRO A 3 -32.44 -10.43 35.32
CA PRO A 3 -32.70 -9.09 34.83
C PRO A 3 -32.19 -8.94 33.40
N ALA A 4 -33.10 -8.54 32.53
CA ALA A 4 -32.79 -8.00 31.21
C ALA A 4 -32.23 -6.58 31.33
N ASP A 5 -31.53 -6.17 30.27
CA ASP A 5 -31.28 -4.78 29.88
C ASP A 5 -30.24 -3.97 30.65
N ILE A 6 -28.96 -4.06 30.22
CA ILE A 6 -28.18 -2.91 29.73
C ILE A 6 -27.17 -3.39 28.67
N ARG A 7 -27.63 -3.91 27.52
CA ARG A 7 -26.82 -3.82 26.30
C ARG A 7 -27.20 -2.51 25.64
N ASN A 8 -26.43 -1.47 25.95
CA ASN A 8 -26.44 -0.25 25.17
C ASN A 8 -26.22 -0.63 23.71
N ASN A 9 -27.30 -0.52 22.92
CA ASN A 9 -27.30 -0.48 21.46
C ASN A 9 -26.57 0.79 21.00
N ILE A 10 -25.27 0.86 21.25
CA ILE A 10 -24.40 1.73 20.46
C ILE A 10 -24.10 0.90 19.23
N SER A 11 -24.68 1.30 18.11
CA SER A 11 -24.34 0.69 16.83
C SER A 11 -22.82 0.72 16.68
N ALA A 12 -22.19 -0.37 16.23
CA ALA A 12 -20.76 -0.40 15.95
C ALA A 12 -20.24 0.87 15.23
N PRO A 13 -20.97 1.48 14.26
CA PRO A 13 -20.57 2.75 13.64
C PRO A 13 -20.54 3.97 14.58
N ASP A 14 -21.41 4.06 15.58
CA ASP A 14 -21.38 5.19 16.54
C ASP A 14 -20.18 5.12 17.49
N SER A 15 -19.77 3.91 17.85
CA SER A 15 -18.57 3.70 18.66
C SER A 15 -17.29 4.05 17.88
N SER A 16 -17.19 3.64 16.61
CA SER A 16 -16.01 3.90 15.77
C SER A 16 -15.82 5.40 15.50
N MET A 17 -16.90 6.13 15.20
CA MET A 17 -16.84 7.59 15.03
C MET A 17 -16.39 8.33 16.28
N ARG A 18 -16.81 7.88 17.47
CA ARG A 18 -16.36 8.47 18.74
C ARG A 18 -14.87 8.24 18.97
N TYR A 19 -14.36 7.04 18.71
CA TYR A 19 -12.93 6.76 18.80
C TYR A 19 -12.12 7.53 17.75
N TYR A 20 -12.65 7.69 16.54
CA TYR A 20 -12.04 8.49 15.48
C TYR A 20 -11.88 9.96 15.89
N ARG A 21 -12.96 10.60 16.35
CA ARG A 21 -12.91 12.00 16.85
C ARG A 21 -11.97 12.13 18.04
N LYS A 22 -12.00 11.19 18.98
CA LYS A 22 -11.08 11.19 20.13
C LYS A 22 -9.63 11.03 19.70
N ALA A 23 -9.35 10.20 18.69
CA ALA A 23 -8.02 10.02 18.14
C ALA A 23 -7.51 11.32 17.50
N ILE A 24 -8.33 12.02 16.71
CA ILE A 24 -7.99 13.34 16.13
C ILE A 24 -7.65 14.35 17.24
N LEU A 25 -8.52 14.47 18.25
CA LEU A 25 -8.29 15.43 19.35
C LEU A 25 -7.01 15.11 20.13
N THR A 26 -6.79 13.84 20.46
CA THR A 26 -5.60 13.38 21.19
C THR A 26 -4.34 13.58 20.37
N LEU A 27 -4.42 13.34 19.06
CA LEU A 27 -3.33 13.59 18.13
C LEU A 27 -2.95 15.07 18.11
N ASN A 28 -3.92 15.96 17.90
CA ASN A 28 -3.67 17.40 17.83
C ASN A 28 -2.99 17.90 19.10
N GLN A 29 -3.47 17.48 20.28
CA GLN A 29 -2.84 17.79 21.57
C GLN A 29 -1.39 17.29 21.65
N ARG A 30 -1.10 16.08 21.16
CA ARG A 30 0.26 15.53 21.17
C ARG A 30 1.20 16.21 20.17
N LEU A 31 0.67 16.65 19.02
CA LEU A 31 1.43 17.42 18.02
C LEU A 31 1.81 18.81 18.55
N GLU A 32 0.96 19.41 19.38
CA GLU A 32 1.24 20.68 20.05
C GLU A 32 2.29 20.52 21.18
N SER A 33 2.37 19.35 21.83
CA SER A 33 3.23 19.13 23.00
C SER A 33 4.61 18.50 22.74
N CYS A 34 4.84 17.85 21.59
CA CYS A 34 6.08 17.10 21.33
C CYS A 34 6.93 17.67 20.18
N SER A 35 8.25 17.74 20.38
CA SER A 35 9.23 18.15 19.36
C SER A 35 9.49 17.11 18.25
N MET A 36 9.04 15.85 18.42
CA MET A 36 9.03 14.80 17.38
C MET A 36 7.65 14.70 16.69
N SER A 37 7.16 15.82 16.18
CA SER A 37 5.79 15.98 15.68
C SER A 37 5.52 15.30 14.32
N TRP A 38 6.54 14.93 13.57
CA TRP A 38 6.36 14.56 12.16
C TRP A 38 5.98 13.09 11.94
N GLU A 39 6.57 12.14 12.67
CA GLU A 39 6.24 10.70 12.53
C GLU A 39 4.79 10.44 12.91
N LEU A 40 4.39 10.99 14.05
CA LEU A 40 3.04 10.86 14.57
C LEU A 40 2.02 11.46 13.59
N ALA A 41 2.32 12.62 12.99
CA ALA A 41 1.45 13.24 12.00
C ALA A 41 1.40 12.43 10.68
N ILE A 42 2.50 11.85 10.22
CA ILE A 42 2.50 10.97 9.03
C ILE A 42 1.69 9.70 9.30
N LEU A 43 1.94 9.01 10.41
CA LEU A 43 1.17 7.82 10.79
C LEU A 43 -0.31 8.14 10.92
N SER A 44 -0.65 9.29 11.49
CA SER A 44 -2.04 9.71 11.61
C SER A 44 -2.68 10.02 10.26
N SER A 45 -1.93 10.64 9.34
CA SER A 45 -2.44 10.84 7.97
C SER A 45 -2.73 9.51 7.26
N LEU A 46 -1.96 8.44 7.52
CA LEU A 46 -2.25 7.10 7.01
C LEU A 46 -3.51 6.48 7.64
N ILE A 47 -3.67 6.62 8.96
CA ILE A 47 -4.84 6.09 9.67
C ILE A 47 -6.12 6.79 9.21
N PHE A 48 -6.08 8.12 9.09
CA PHE A 48 -7.23 8.90 8.60
C PHE A 48 -7.50 8.64 7.13
N LEU A 49 -6.47 8.52 6.29
CA LEU A 49 -6.63 8.05 4.91
C LEU A 49 -7.39 6.71 4.86
N ALA A 50 -6.95 5.71 5.62
CA ALA A 50 -7.59 4.40 5.64
C ALA A 50 -9.04 4.48 6.14
N HIS A 51 -9.29 5.28 7.17
CA HIS A 51 -10.64 5.48 7.70
C HIS A 51 -11.58 6.12 6.67
N GLU A 52 -11.17 7.21 6.04
CA GLU A 52 -12.00 7.91 5.04
C GLU A 52 -12.25 7.04 3.80
N LEU A 53 -11.26 6.23 3.37
CA LEU A 53 -11.46 5.23 2.31
C LEU A 53 -12.50 4.17 2.70
N LEU A 54 -12.47 3.69 3.95
CA LEU A 54 -13.47 2.72 4.43
C LEU A 54 -14.88 3.31 4.50
N LEU A 55 -15.00 4.63 4.66
CA LEU A 55 -16.28 5.35 4.63
C LEU A 55 -16.73 5.73 3.21
N GLY A 56 -15.89 5.51 2.19
CA GLY A 56 -16.15 5.94 0.81
C GLY A 56 -16.00 7.46 0.59
N HIS A 57 -15.31 8.15 1.49
CA HIS A 57 -15.04 9.59 1.40
C HIS A 57 -13.75 9.88 0.63
N ASP A 58 -13.73 9.51 -0.65
CA ASP A 58 -12.52 9.54 -1.49
C ASP A 58 -11.81 10.90 -1.48
N VAL A 59 -12.57 12.00 -1.59
CA VAL A 59 -12.02 13.36 -1.62
C VAL A 59 -11.23 13.70 -0.34
N VAL A 60 -11.75 13.30 0.83
CA VAL A 60 -11.11 13.56 2.14
C VAL A 60 -9.90 12.63 2.32
N ALA A 61 -10.03 11.36 1.94
CA ALA A 61 -8.93 10.42 1.86
C ALA A 61 -7.76 10.99 1.04
N PHE A 62 -8.01 11.53 -0.16
CA PHE A 62 -6.98 12.14 -0.98
C PHE A 62 -6.32 13.38 -0.33
N MET A 63 -7.06 14.16 0.47
CA MET A 63 -6.46 15.26 1.23
C MET A 63 -5.44 14.76 2.26
N HIS A 64 -5.78 13.69 3.00
CA HIS A 64 -4.83 13.07 3.94
C HIS A 64 -3.59 12.53 3.24
N LEU A 65 -3.76 11.87 2.09
CA LEU A 65 -2.63 11.38 1.28
C LEU A 65 -1.72 12.53 0.82
N LYS A 66 -2.29 13.59 0.22
CA LYS A 66 -1.53 14.77 -0.23
C LYS A 66 -0.82 15.46 0.93
N SER A 67 -1.45 15.53 2.10
CA SER A 67 -0.83 16.09 3.31
C SER A 67 0.38 15.28 3.75
N GLY A 68 0.26 13.96 3.84
CA GLY A 68 1.38 13.08 4.22
C GLY A 68 2.56 13.17 3.25
N PHE A 69 2.32 13.26 1.94
CA PHE A 69 3.39 13.51 0.97
C PHE A 69 4.12 14.84 1.17
N ARG A 70 3.38 15.92 1.43
CA ARG A 70 3.99 17.23 1.70
C ARG A 70 4.88 17.17 2.93
N MET A 71 4.47 16.44 3.96
CA MET A 71 5.27 16.22 5.17
C MET A 71 6.54 15.41 4.89
N LEU A 72 6.42 14.29 4.17
CA LEU A 72 7.58 13.49 3.76
C LEU A 72 8.59 14.28 2.93
N LYS A 73 8.09 15.11 2.00
CA LYS A 73 8.92 16.02 1.22
C LYS A 73 9.64 17.03 2.13
N ALA A 74 8.92 17.67 3.04
CA ALA A 74 9.50 18.63 3.98
C ALA A 74 10.56 17.99 4.90
N ILE A 75 10.35 16.75 5.34
CA ILE A 75 11.35 15.98 6.11
C ILE A 75 12.58 15.74 5.26
N ARG A 76 12.43 15.18 4.06
CA ARG A 76 13.55 14.95 3.14
C ARG A 76 14.33 16.24 2.91
N ASP A 77 13.64 17.32 2.55
CA ASP A 77 14.25 18.60 2.23
C ASP A 77 14.99 19.21 3.45
N ARG A 78 14.60 18.90 4.69
CA ARG A 78 15.36 19.27 5.92
C ARG A 78 16.68 18.52 6.09
N PHE A 79 16.75 17.29 5.60
CA PHE A 79 17.94 16.42 5.72
C PHE A 79 18.77 16.36 4.43
N THR A 80 18.34 17.09 3.39
CA THR A 80 19.01 17.22 2.11
C THR A 80 19.56 18.64 1.98
N GLN A 81 20.87 18.76 1.84
CA GLN A 81 21.51 20.02 1.47
C GLN A 81 21.44 20.18 -0.05
N TYR A 82 20.94 21.34 -0.47
CA TYR A 82 20.88 21.72 -1.88
C TYR A 82 21.96 22.76 -2.18
N SER A 83 22.56 22.69 -3.36
CA SER A 83 23.41 23.75 -3.92
C SER A 83 22.55 24.93 -4.36
N ALA A 84 23.20 26.07 -4.63
CA ALA A 84 22.54 27.27 -5.16
C ALA A 84 21.82 27.04 -6.51
N ASP A 85 22.20 26.02 -7.29
CA ASP A 85 21.52 25.60 -8.53
C ASP A 85 20.44 24.51 -8.30
N GLY A 86 20.08 24.22 -7.04
CA GLY A 86 19.01 23.30 -6.68
C GLY A 86 19.36 21.80 -6.78
N LYS A 87 20.64 21.46 -7.00
CA LYS A 87 21.11 20.07 -7.00
C LYS A 87 21.38 19.58 -5.59
N ILE A 88 21.24 18.28 -5.37
CA ILE A 88 21.50 17.66 -4.06
C ILE A 88 23.02 17.57 -3.85
N VAL A 89 23.53 18.26 -2.84
CA VAL A 89 24.97 18.33 -2.50
C VAL A 89 25.35 17.28 -1.45
N ALA A 90 24.50 17.10 -0.45
CA ALA A 90 24.67 16.07 0.57
C ALA A 90 23.31 15.68 1.14
N THR A 91 23.12 14.40 1.41
CA THR A 91 22.04 13.93 2.29
C THR A 91 22.71 13.45 3.56
N ASN A 92 22.18 13.80 4.74
CA ASN A 92 22.71 13.31 6.02
C ASN A 92 21.72 12.31 6.64
N PRO A 93 21.77 11.01 6.27
CA PRO A 93 20.82 10.01 6.76
C PRO A 93 20.98 9.73 8.26
N SER A 94 22.19 9.90 8.79
CA SER A 94 22.57 9.58 10.18
C SER A 94 22.11 10.62 11.21
N ALA A 95 21.72 11.82 10.78
CA ALA A 95 21.09 12.82 11.65
C ALA A 95 19.64 12.45 12.04
N CYS A 96 19.06 11.45 11.38
CA CYS A 96 17.73 10.95 11.67
C CYS A 96 17.86 9.60 12.39
N ALA A 97 17.72 9.60 13.73
CA ALA A 97 17.63 8.37 14.56
C ALA A 97 16.47 7.44 14.16
N LEU A 98 15.72 7.80 13.12
CA LEU A 98 14.51 7.17 12.58
C LEU A 98 14.73 6.63 11.16
N SER A 99 15.98 6.46 10.72
CA SER A 99 16.35 5.98 9.37
C SER A 99 15.61 4.70 8.94
N GLY A 100 15.21 3.83 9.87
CA GLY A 100 14.42 2.63 9.58
C GLY A 100 12.92 2.95 9.35
N ASN A 101 12.29 3.67 10.27
CA ASN A 101 10.86 4.00 10.20
C ASN A 101 10.54 4.95 9.03
N LEU A 102 11.42 5.91 8.76
CA LEU A 102 11.24 6.85 7.64
C LEU A 102 11.28 6.13 6.29
N HIS A 103 12.16 5.13 6.11
CA HIS A 103 12.21 4.35 4.88
C HIS A 103 10.88 3.60 4.63
N ASP A 104 10.35 2.97 5.68
CA ASP A 104 9.07 2.26 5.61
C ASP A 104 7.90 3.20 5.33
N LEU A 105 7.87 4.39 5.96
CA LEU A 105 6.86 5.41 5.69
C LEU A 105 6.95 5.96 4.26
N VAL A 106 8.16 6.26 3.77
CA VAL A 106 8.38 6.70 2.39
C VAL A 106 7.90 5.64 1.41
N ASN A 107 8.22 4.37 1.64
CA ASN A 107 7.76 3.26 0.79
C ASN A 107 6.24 3.07 0.85
N ALA A 108 5.63 3.22 2.03
CA ALA A 108 4.18 3.11 2.19
C ALA A 108 3.46 4.22 1.40
N PHE A 109 3.91 5.47 1.53
CA PHE A 109 3.37 6.58 0.78
C PHE A 109 3.63 6.44 -0.72
N ALA A 110 4.85 6.09 -1.15
CA ALA A 110 5.15 5.83 -2.56
C ALA A 110 4.19 4.81 -3.19
N ARG A 111 3.81 3.75 -2.46
CA ARG A 111 2.81 2.77 -2.94
C ARG A 111 1.41 3.38 -3.03
N LEU A 112 1.00 4.13 -2.01
CA LEU A 112 -0.27 4.84 -2.02
C LEU A 112 -0.32 5.90 -3.13
N ASP A 113 0.81 6.47 -3.54
CA ASP A 113 0.96 7.39 -4.68
C ASP A 113 0.44 6.72 -5.96
N VAL A 114 1.02 5.56 -6.29
CA VAL A 114 0.73 4.88 -7.54
C VAL A 114 -0.66 4.23 -7.50
N GLN A 115 -1.10 3.78 -6.33
CA GLN A 115 -2.47 3.28 -6.14
C GLN A 115 -3.51 4.41 -6.28
N ALA A 116 -3.29 5.56 -5.66
CA ALA A 116 -4.15 6.74 -5.82
C ALA A 116 -4.30 7.15 -7.28
N ALA A 117 -3.23 7.02 -8.07
CA ALA A 117 -3.22 7.32 -9.49
C ALA A 117 -4.18 6.46 -10.33
N THR A 118 -4.48 5.23 -9.89
CA THR A 118 -5.46 4.38 -10.59
C THR A 118 -6.90 4.78 -10.27
N PHE A 119 -7.16 5.40 -9.12
CA PHE A 119 -8.47 5.90 -8.72
C PHE A 119 -8.78 7.28 -9.31
N GLU A 120 -7.89 8.27 -9.18
CA GLU A 120 -8.19 9.68 -9.55
C GLU A 120 -7.56 10.09 -10.91
N ARG A 121 -8.35 10.61 -11.86
CA ARG A 121 -7.89 10.97 -13.24
C ARG A 121 -6.84 12.07 -13.28
N ALA A 122 -6.85 12.99 -12.32
CA ALA A 122 -5.94 14.13 -12.28
C ALA A 122 -4.59 13.80 -11.62
N TYR A 123 -4.42 12.60 -11.08
CA TYR A 123 -3.28 12.25 -10.24
C TYR A 123 -2.13 11.65 -11.06
N LYS A 124 -0.92 12.23 -10.93
CA LYS A 124 0.31 11.74 -11.56
C LYS A 124 1.28 11.26 -10.46
N PRO A 125 1.62 9.97 -10.40
CA PRO A 125 2.54 9.47 -9.40
C PRO A 125 3.96 9.87 -9.75
N ASN A 126 4.82 9.85 -8.75
CA ASN A 126 6.26 9.95 -8.95
C ASN A 126 6.77 8.58 -9.44
N ASN A 127 7.50 8.56 -10.56
CA ASN A 127 7.97 7.32 -11.19
C ASN A 127 8.73 6.41 -10.21
N PHE A 128 8.40 5.12 -10.19
CA PHE A 128 9.14 4.11 -9.43
C PHE A 128 9.63 2.95 -10.30
N ARG A 129 10.67 2.32 -9.77
CA ARG A 129 11.75 1.57 -10.41
C ARG A 129 11.32 0.30 -11.16
N THR A 130 12.21 -0.17 -12.03
CA THR A 130 12.21 -1.52 -12.60
C THR A 130 12.17 -2.58 -11.49
N ALA A 131 11.20 -3.49 -11.57
CA ALA A 131 11.07 -4.58 -10.62
C ALA A 131 12.16 -5.64 -10.87
N THR A 132 12.99 -5.90 -9.86
CA THR A 132 13.97 -6.98 -9.87
C THR A 132 13.78 -7.87 -8.66
N LEU A 133 13.90 -9.19 -8.88
CA LEU A 133 13.81 -10.20 -7.82
C LEU A 133 15.22 -10.72 -7.50
N PRO A 134 15.57 -10.92 -6.22
CA PRO A 134 16.78 -11.63 -5.86
C PRO A 134 16.66 -13.13 -6.18
N ASP A 135 17.78 -13.86 -6.18
CA ASP A 135 17.79 -15.32 -6.37
C ASP A 135 17.18 -16.08 -5.19
N ARG A 136 17.24 -15.51 -3.99
CA ARG A 136 16.59 -16.01 -2.78
C ARG A 136 16.27 -14.88 -1.83
N PHE A 137 15.24 -15.06 -1.00
CA PHE A 137 14.99 -14.15 0.12
C PHE A 137 15.81 -14.55 1.34
N THR A 138 16.38 -13.56 2.01
CA THR A 138 17.11 -13.72 3.28
C THR A 138 16.31 -13.19 4.47
N SER A 139 15.23 -12.44 4.22
CA SER A 139 14.35 -11.90 5.26
C SER A 139 12.95 -11.61 4.72
N VAL A 140 11.97 -11.55 5.63
CA VAL A 140 10.60 -11.09 5.33
C VAL A 140 10.63 -9.66 4.78
N LEU A 141 11.54 -8.82 5.28
CA LEU A 141 11.73 -7.45 4.83
C LEU A 141 12.13 -7.38 3.34
N GLN A 142 13.11 -8.19 2.94
CA GLN A 142 13.54 -8.26 1.54
C GLN A 142 12.42 -8.77 0.63
N ALA A 143 11.65 -9.77 1.09
CA ALA A 143 10.50 -10.26 0.34
C ALA A 143 9.42 -9.17 0.16
N ARG A 144 9.13 -8.42 1.22
CA ARG A 144 8.22 -7.27 1.19
C ARG A 144 8.67 -6.21 0.19
N ASP A 145 9.94 -5.83 0.21
CA ASP A 145 10.45 -4.76 -0.66
C ASP A 145 10.46 -5.19 -2.14
N ALA A 146 10.77 -6.46 -2.41
CA ALA A 146 10.66 -7.05 -3.73
C ALA A 146 9.20 -7.07 -4.23
N LEU A 147 8.24 -7.48 -3.38
CA LEU A 147 6.81 -7.43 -3.72
C LEU A 147 6.36 -6.00 -4.00
N ASN A 148 6.76 -5.05 -3.16
CA ASN A 148 6.44 -3.63 -3.33
C ASN A 148 6.93 -3.08 -4.67
N SER A 149 8.12 -3.51 -5.12
CA SER A 149 8.66 -3.12 -6.42
C SER A 149 7.81 -3.66 -7.58
N ILE A 150 7.33 -4.91 -7.47
CA ILE A 150 6.41 -5.50 -8.45
C ILE A 150 5.07 -4.75 -8.46
N LEU A 151 4.52 -4.43 -7.29
CA LEU A 151 3.27 -3.66 -7.17
C LEU A 151 3.40 -2.28 -7.80
N ALA A 152 4.51 -1.58 -7.57
CA ALA A 152 4.75 -0.27 -8.17
C ALA A 152 4.77 -0.34 -9.71
N ALA A 153 5.47 -1.34 -10.26
CA ALA A 153 5.49 -1.57 -11.71
C ALA A 153 4.10 -1.91 -12.26
N MET A 154 3.34 -2.75 -11.55
CA MET A 154 1.95 -3.09 -11.89
C MET A 154 1.08 -1.84 -11.94
N TYR A 155 1.02 -1.05 -10.88
CA TYR A 155 0.16 0.14 -10.84
C TYR A 155 0.59 1.20 -11.86
N SER A 156 1.90 1.34 -12.15
CA SER A 156 2.37 2.19 -13.24
C SER A 156 1.85 1.72 -14.61
N LEU A 157 1.89 0.41 -14.88
CA LEU A 157 1.33 -0.18 -16.10
C LEU A 157 -0.18 0.10 -16.21
N LEU A 158 -0.93 -0.14 -15.13
CA LEU A 158 -2.38 0.09 -15.10
C LEU A 158 -2.71 1.55 -15.36
N GLN A 159 -1.93 2.47 -14.79
CA GLN A 159 -2.12 3.91 -15.01
C GLN A 159 -1.82 4.33 -16.45
N GLN A 160 -0.72 3.84 -17.05
CA GLN A 160 -0.39 4.14 -18.45
C GLN A 160 -1.45 3.64 -19.42
N ASN A 161 -2.14 2.56 -19.06
CA ASN A 161 -3.18 1.94 -19.85
C ASN A 161 -4.60 2.30 -19.36
N ARG A 162 -4.74 3.39 -18.59
CA ARG A 162 -6.02 3.84 -18.06
C ARG A 162 -7.06 4.14 -19.14
N GLU A 163 -6.65 4.60 -20.32
CA GLU A 163 -7.63 4.85 -21.40
C GLU A 163 -8.06 3.56 -22.13
N LEU A 164 -7.34 2.45 -21.92
CA LEU A 164 -7.78 1.10 -22.31
C LEU A 164 -8.85 0.53 -21.34
N ILE A 165 -9.34 1.32 -20.36
CA ILE A 165 -10.42 0.98 -19.40
C ILE A 165 -11.75 0.61 -20.07
N LYS A 166 -11.88 0.69 -21.40
CA LYS A 166 -12.97 -0.03 -22.08
C LYS A 166 -12.87 -1.56 -21.98
N LYS A 167 -11.94 -2.08 -21.15
CA LYS A 167 -11.90 -3.47 -20.68
C LYS A 167 -12.06 -4.41 -21.86
N THR A 168 -11.01 -4.42 -22.67
CA THR A 168 -11.03 -4.95 -24.03
C THR A 168 -11.22 -6.48 -24.03
N LEU A 169 -10.75 -7.18 -23.01
CA LEU A 169 -10.82 -8.65 -22.96
C LEU A 169 -12.23 -9.14 -22.57
N PRO A 170 -12.68 -10.28 -23.11
CA PRO A 170 -11.98 -11.16 -24.06
C PRO A 170 -12.12 -10.73 -25.53
N TYR A 171 -12.91 -9.69 -25.82
CA TYR A 171 -13.36 -9.37 -27.19
C TYR A 171 -12.30 -8.72 -28.09
N ILE A 172 -11.45 -7.89 -27.51
CA ILE A 172 -10.39 -7.15 -28.18
C ILE A 172 -9.07 -7.48 -27.46
N PRO A 173 -8.07 -8.02 -28.17
CA PRO A 173 -6.79 -8.34 -27.57
C PRO A 173 -6.08 -7.07 -27.09
N LEU A 174 -5.26 -7.23 -26.05
CA LEU A 174 -4.39 -6.16 -25.60
C LEU A 174 -3.34 -5.81 -26.67
N PRO A 175 -2.92 -4.53 -26.78
CA PRO A 175 -1.74 -4.18 -27.56
C PRO A 175 -0.55 -5.06 -27.17
N ALA A 176 0.25 -5.51 -28.14
CA ALA A 176 1.33 -6.48 -27.91
C ALA A 176 2.28 -6.06 -26.78
N LYS A 177 2.64 -4.77 -26.71
CA LYS A 177 3.45 -4.21 -25.64
C LYS A 177 2.80 -4.41 -24.26
N THR A 178 1.54 -4.01 -24.11
CA THR A 178 0.77 -4.14 -22.87
C THR A 178 0.62 -5.60 -22.46
N ALA A 179 0.35 -6.51 -23.42
CA ALA A 179 0.25 -7.94 -23.16
C ALA A 179 1.56 -8.51 -22.60
N ILE A 180 2.70 -8.15 -23.20
CA ILE A 180 4.03 -8.55 -22.71
C ILE A 180 4.27 -8.03 -21.29
N GLU A 181 3.98 -6.76 -21.02
CA GLU A 181 4.17 -6.16 -19.69
C GLU A 181 3.26 -6.81 -18.64
N VAL A 182 2.02 -7.15 -18.98
CA VAL A 182 1.10 -7.91 -18.09
C VAL A 182 1.68 -9.27 -17.75
N GLU A 183 2.13 -10.04 -18.75
CA GLU A 183 2.69 -11.38 -18.54
C GLU A 183 4.03 -11.33 -17.78
N GLN A 184 4.83 -10.28 -17.96
CA GLN A 184 6.03 -10.04 -17.15
C GLN A 184 5.68 -9.83 -15.68
N ILE A 185 4.69 -8.99 -15.37
CA ILE A 185 4.23 -8.77 -13.99
C ILE A 185 3.71 -10.06 -13.37
N LYS A 186 2.88 -10.82 -14.09
CA LYS A 186 2.40 -12.14 -13.62
C LYS A 186 3.56 -13.11 -13.34
N THR A 187 4.53 -13.17 -14.25
CA THR A 187 5.73 -14.02 -14.09
C THR A 187 6.51 -13.63 -12.83
N LEU A 188 6.68 -12.33 -12.58
CA LEU A 188 7.33 -11.83 -11.36
C LEU A 188 6.53 -12.19 -10.10
N LEU A 189 5.20 -12.06 -10.11
CA LEU A 189 4.35 -12.42 -8.96
C LEU A 189 4.37 -13.93 -8.66
N ASN A 190 4.47 -14.79 -9.67
CA ASN A 190 4.65 -16.23 -9.50
C ASN A 190 6.03 -16.55 -8.93
N ARG A 191 7.09 -16.05 -9.56
CA ARG A 191 8.46 -16.26 -9.08
C ARG A 191 8.66 -15.76 -7.66
N TRP A 192 8.09 -14.61 -7.31
CA TRP A 192 8.09 -14.09 -5.95
C TRP A 192 7.44 -15.10 -4.98
N SER A 193 6.27 -15.66 -5.35
CA SER A 193 5.53 -16.64 -4.53
C SER A 193 6.35 -17.91 -4.29
N ASP A 194 7.04 -18.41 -5.32
CA ASP A 194 7.89 -19.60 -5.23
C ASP A 194 9.06 -19.36 -4.28
N LEU A 195 9.79 -18.25 -4.47
CA LEU A 195 10.90 -17.85 -3.61
C LEU A 195 10.47 -17.62 -2.15
N PHE A 196 9.29 -17.02 -1.94
CA PHE A 196 8.78 -16.74 -0.61
C PHE A 196 8.29 -18.01 0.10
N SER A 197 7.71 -18.95 -0.65
CA SER A 197 7.32 -20.26 -0.12
C SER A 197 8.56 -21.07 0.30
N LEU A 198 9.64 -21.03 -0.47
CA LEU A 198 10.91 -21.65 -0.11
C LEU A 198 11.50 -21.01 1.16
N PHE A 199 11.55 -19.68 1.22
CA PHE A 199 12.01 -18.94 2.39
C PHE A 199 11.21 -19.32 3.65
N SER A 200 9.89 -19.37 3.55
CA SER A 200 9.01 -19.67 4.69
C SER A 200 9.15 -21.11 5.19
N LYS A 201 9.45 -22.07 4.30
CA LYS A 201 9.70 -23.47 4.69
C LYS A 201 11.06 -23.68 5.33
N GLN A 202 12.07 -22.94 4.90
CA GLN A 202 13.46 -23.12 5.33
C GLN A 202 13.80 -22.39 6.63
N ASN A 203 13.05 -21.35 6.97
CA ASN A 203 13.32 -20.51 8.14
C ASN A 203 12.25 -20.75 9.21
N GLN A 204 12.68 -20.92 10.47
CA GLN A 204 11.74 -20.92 11.59
C GLN A 204 11.17 -19.52 11.76
N VAL A 205 9.86 -19.39 11.54
CA VAL A 205 9.16 -18.11 11.61
C VAL A 205 8.60 -17.92 13.02
N SER A 206 8.89 -16.78 13.64
CA SER A 206 8.27 -16.43 14.92
C SER A 206 6.77 -16.10 14.74
N PRO A 207 5.92 -16.26 15.77
CA PRO A 207 4.50 -15.89 15.68
C PRO A 207 4.26 -14.44 15.24
N LYS A 208 5.15 -13.50 15.62
CA LYS A 208 5.08 -12.10 15.18
C LYS A 208 5.38 -11.91 13.70
N GLN A 209 6.24 -12.76 13.13
CA GLN A 209 6.55 -12.74 11.71
C GLN A 209 5.46 -13.43 10.88
N GLN A 210 4.71 -14.37 11.46
CA GLN A 210 3.61 -15.06 10.76
C GLN A 210 2.59 -14.07 10.21
N MET A 211 2.12 -13.11 11.01
CA MET A 211 1.20 -12.06 10.54
C MET A 211 1.77 -11.26 9.36
N SER A 212 3.07 -10.95 9.39
CA SER A 212 3.72 -10.26 8.27
C SER A 212 3.75 -11.13 7.01
N ILE A 213 3.96 -12.44 7.16
CA ILE A 213 3.93 -13.40 6.05
C ILE A 213 2.52 -13.47 5.45
N ASP A 214 1.49 -13.62 6.29
CA ASP A 214 0.11 -13.73 5.85
C ASP A 214 -0.31 -12.47 5.07
N ILE A 215 0.03 -11.27 5.59
CA ILE A 215 -0.20 -10.00 4.89
C ILE A 215 0.47 -9.98 3.51
N LEU A 216 1.71 -10.47 3.39
CA LEU A 216 2.41 -10.48 2.12
C LEU A 216 1.79 -11.45 1.11
N VAL A 217 1.34 -12.63 1.57
CA VAL A 217 0.61 -13.60 0.75
C VAL A 217 -0.69 -12.98 0.22
N ILE A 218 -1.45 -12.33 1.10
CA ILE A 218 -2.69 -11.63 0.74
C ILE A 218 -2.42 -10.53 -0.29
N GLN A 219 -1.40 -9.70 -0.06
CA GLN A 219 -1.04 -8.61 -0.96
C GLN A 219 -0.66 -9.13 -2.36
N ARG A 220 0.14 -10.20 -2.43
CA ARG A 220 0.50 -10.83 -3.71
C ARG A 220 -0.72 -11.39 -4.42
N MET A 221 -1.64 -12.03 -3.70
CA MET A 221 -2.85 -12.59 -4.30
C MET A 221 -3.80 -11.49 -4.81
N ALA A 222 -4.01 -10.44 -4.02
CA ALA A 222 -4.78 -9.28 -4.44
C ALA A 222 -4.20 -8.66 -5.72
N ALA A 223 -2.88 -8.53 -5.82
CA ALA A 223 -2.20 -8.04 -7.02
C ALA A 223 -2.40 -8.97 -8.22
N TRP A 224 -2.29 -10.28 -8.02
CA TRP A 224 -2.52 -11.28 -9.06
C TRP A 224 -3.93 -11.18 -9.64
N ILE A 225 -4.94 -11.10 -8.76
CA ILE A 225 -6.34 -10.94 -9.17
C ILE A 225 -6.51 -9.62 -9.92
N HIS A 226 -5.97 -8.53 -9.37
CA HIS A 226 -6.09 -7.21 -9.97
C HIS A 226 -5.54 -7.20 -11.40
N ILE A 227 -4.29 -7.62 -11.62
CA ILE A 227 -3.68 -7.58 -12.95
C ILE A 227 -4.35 -8.56 -13.93
N SER A 228 -4.90 -9.67 -13.44
CA SER A 228 -5.57 -10.67 -14.29
C SER A 228 -6.97 -10.25 -14.72
N THR A 229 -7.62 -9.36 -13.97
CA THR A 229 -9.02 -8.96 -14.19
C THR A 229 -9.16 -7.53 -14.69
N PHE A 230 -8.14 -6.67 -14.51
CA PHE A 230 -8.21 -5.24 -14.82
C PHE A 230 -8.70 -4.94 -16.24
N PHE A 231 -8.23 -5.74 -17.21
CA PHE A 231 -8.55 -5.57 -18.63
C PHE A 231 -9.81 -6.32 -19.07
N ASN A 232 -10.44 -7.10 -18.19
CA ASN A 232 -11.62 -7.88 -18.53
C ASN A 232 -12.89 -7.05 -18.44
N HIS A 233 -13.72 -7.17 -19.48
CA HIS A 233 -15.03 -6.56 -19.58
C HIS A 233 -15.97 -7.13 -18.53
N ASP A 234 -15.96 -8.46 -18.44
CA ASP A 234 -16.86 -9.20 -17.60
C ASP A 234 -16.51 -9.03 -16.11
N GLN A 235 -17.49 -8.56 -15.34
CA GLN A 235 -17.40 -8.43 -13.89
C GLN A 235 -17.33 -9.79 -13.20
N LEU A 236 -17.79 -10.87 -13.84
CA LEU A 236 -17.71 -12.24 -13.31
C LEU A 236 -16.28 -12.81 -13.34
N SER A 237 -15.33 -12.11 -13.96
CA SER A 237 -13.92 -12.51 -13.98
C SER A 237 -13.32 -12.68 -12.58
N TYR A 238 -13.88 -12.00 -11.57
CA TYR A 238 -13.46 -12.15 -10.18
C TYR A 238 -13.91 -13.48 -9.56
N ASP A 239 -15.01 -14.07 -10.03
CA ASP A 239 -15.58 -15.30 -9.47
C ASP A 239 -14.65 -16.51 -9.68
N PHE A 240 -13.84 -16.50 -10.74
CA PHE A 240 -12.79 -17.50 -10.96
C PHE A 240 -11.74 -17.55 -9.84
N TYR A 241 -11.65 -16.48 -9.03
CA TYR A 241 -10.71 -16.38 -7.92
C TYR A 241 -11.37 -16.56 -6.54
N TYR A 242 -12.66 -16.89 -6.49
CA TYR A 242 -13.39 -17.08 -5.24
C TYR A 242 -12.73 -18.13 -4.34
N ALA A 243 -12.30 -19.27 -4.90
CA ALA A 243 -11.61 -20.32 -4.16
C ALA A 243 -10.28 -19.83 -3.54
N SER A 244 -9.55 -18.97 -4.25
CA SER A 244 -8.31 -18.37 -3.73
C SER A 244 -8.61 -17.37 -2.61
N PHE A 245 -9.72 -16.64 -2.70
CA PHE A 245 -10.17 -15.73 -1.64
C PHE A 245 -10.58 -16.49 -0.36
N GLU A 246 -11.26 -17.63 -0.49
CA GLU A 246 -11.59 -18.49 0.66
C GLU A 246 -10.35 -19.04 1.37
N GLN A 247 -9.27 -19.33 0.63
CA GLN A 247 -7.99 -19.73 1.24
C GLN A 247 -7.37 -18.61 2.07
N ILE A 248 -7.53 -17.34 1.65
CA ILE A 248 -7.11 -16.19 2.46
C ILE A 248 -7.90 -16.11 3.77
N ARG A 249 -9.21 -16.38 3.74
CA ARG A 249 -10.04 -16.33 4.95
C ARG A 249 -9.57 -17.31 6.03
N GLY A 250 -8.90 -18.40 5.65
CA GLY A 250 -8.29 -19.33 6.60
C GLY A 250 -7.01 -18.81 7.29
N LEU A 251 -6.42 -17.70 6.80
CA LEU A 251 -5.22 -17.09 7.36
C LEU A 251 -5.51 -15.95 8.36
N ILE A 252 -6.77 -15.48 8.45
CA ILE A 252 -7.22 -14.33 9.26
C ILE A 252 -8.14 -14.83 10.37
#